data_AF-A0A2E8AKN4-F1
#
_entry.id   AF-A0A2E8AKN4-F1
#
_cell.length_a   1.000
_cell.length_b   1.000
_cell.length_c   1.000
_cell.angle_alpha   90.00
_cell.angle_beta   90.00
_cell.angle_gamma   90.00
#
_symmetry.space_group_name_H-M   'P 1'
#
loop_
_entity.id
_entity.type
_entity.pdbx_description
1 polymer ?
#
loop_
_entity_poly.entity_id
_entity_poly.type
_entity_poly.pdbx_seq_one_letter_code
_entity_poly.pdbx_strand_id
1 'polypeptide(L)' 'MNPLIRKYKYTIDWINSKGEMVQNIIDAKSMQEAMKKLQILRGKKFSKSGFGKPRFVNIKEKKDTE' A
#
# COMPACT_ATOMS: atom_id res chain seq x y z
N MET A 1 -29.55 6.61 0.84
CA MET A 1 -28.40 6.07 0.06
C MET A 1 -27.49 5.34 1.04
N ASN A 2 -27.41 4.01 0.96
CA ASN A 2 -26.37 3.28 1.67
C ASN A 2 -25.10 3.47 0.83
N PRO A 3 -24.06 4.19 1.27
CA PRO A 3 -22.85 4.29 0.48
C PRO A 3 -22.25 2.88 0.50
N LEU A 4 -22.42 2.14 -0.60
CA LEU A 4 -21.61 0.97 -0.90
C LEU A 4 -20.17 1.43 -0.75
N ILE A 5 -19.57 1.12 0.40
CA ILE A 5 -18.18 1.42 0.68
C ILE A 5 -17.41 0.57 -0.30
N ARG A 6 -17.11 1.13 -1.48
CA ARG A 6 -16.30 0.46 -2.50
C ARG A 6 -14.98 0.12 -1.85
N LYS A 7 -14.77 -1.17 -1.60
CA LYS A 7 -13.48 -1.71 -1.18
C LYS A 7 -12.73 -2.01 -2.47
N TYR A 8 -11.55 -1.43 -2.59
CA TYR A 8 -10.61 -1.72 -3.67
C TYR A 8 -9.47 -2.56 -3.09
N LYS A 9 -8.90 -3.42 -3.92
CA LYS A 9 -7.66 -4.14 -3.62
C LYS A 9 -6.49 -3.38 -4.22
N TYR A 10 -5.59 -2.90 -3.37
CA TYR A 10 -4.37 -2.23 -3.80
C TYR A 10 -3.20 -3.19 -3.72
N THR A 11 -2.61 -3.51 -4.87
CA THR A 11 -1.30 -4.17 -4.92
C THR A 11 -0.23 -3.09 -4.79
N ILE A 12 0.56 -3.15 -3.72
CA ILE A 12 1.60 -2.18 -3.38
C ILE A 12 2.95 -2.88 -3.41
N ASP A 13 3.80 -2.48 -4.34
CA ASP A 13 5.20 -2.89 -4.43
C ASP A 13 6.06 -1.84 -3.71
N TRP A 14 6.96 -2.30 -2.86
CA TRP A 14 7.87 -1.45 -2.12
C TRP A 14 9.21 -2.14 -1.88
N ILE A 15 10.25 -1.36 -1.64
CA ILE A 15 11.57 -1.86 -1.28
C ILE A 15 11.75 -1.67 0.21
N ASN A 16 12.16 -2.73 0.92
CA ASN A 16 12.38 -2.67 2.36
C ASN A 16 13.74 -2.06 2.71
N SER A 17 14.03 -1.91 4.00
CA SER A 17 15.30 -1.30 4.46
C SER A 17 16.55 -2.11 4.11
N LYS A 18 16.40 -3.36 3.67
CA LYS A 18 17.50 -4.22 3.20
C LYS A 18 17.70 -4.16 1.68
N GLY A 19 16.88 -3.39 0.95
CA GLY A 19 16.93 -3.34 -0.51
C GLY A 19 16.10 -4.42 -1.21
N GLU A 20 15.35 -5.24 -0.47
CA GLU A 20 14.54 -6.32 -1.04
C GLU A 20 13.19 -5.79 -1.51
N MET A 21 12.71 -6.26 -2.66
CA MET A 21 11.40 -5.94 -3.21
C MET A 21 10.32 -6.79 -2.53
N VAL A 22 9.25 -6.14 -2.06
CA VAL A 22 8.14 -6.74 -1.33
C VAL A 22 6.83 -6.26 -1.94
N GLN A 23 5.91 -7.19 -2.16
CA GLN A 23 4.55 -6.90 -2.63
C GLN A 23 3.54 -7.16 -1.51
N ASN A 24 2.58 -6.25 -1.34
CA ASN A 24 1.43 -6.44 -0.44
C ASN A 24 0.12 -6.13 -1.16
N ILE A 25 -0.91 -6.92 -0.88
CA ILE A 25 -2.28 -6.64 -1.32
C ILE A 25 -3.04 -6.09 -0.10
N ILE A 26 -3.60 -4.89 -0.23
CA ILE A 26 -4.28 -4.17 0.86
C ILE A 26 -5.69 -3.80 0.42
N ASP A 27 -6.69 -4.27 1.18
CA ASP A 27 -8.07 -3.81 1.04
C ASP A 27 -8.23 -2.41 1.65
N ALA A 28 -8.64 -1.44 0.84
CA ALA A 28 -8.86 -0.07 1.28
C ALA A 28 -9.90 0.65 0.41
N LYS A 29 -10.45 1.75 0.92
CA LYS A 29 -11.39 2.60 0.19
C LYS A 29 -10.68 3.61 -0.72
N SER A 30 -9.40 3.85 -0.46
CA SER A 30 -8.55 4.75 -1.23
C SER A 30 -7.08 4.34 -1.15
N MET A 31 -6.28 4.80 -2.11
CA MET A 31 -4.82 4.60 -2.12
C MET A 31 -4.15 5.15 -0.85
N GLN A 32 -4.61 6.29 -0.35
CA GLN A 32 -4.08 6.91 0.87
C GLN A 32 -4.33 6.04 2.11
N GLU A 33 -5.52 5.45 2.20
CA GLU A 33 -5.85 4.48 3.26
C GLU A 33 -4.99 3.21 3.12
N ALA A 34 -4.80 2.71 1.90
CA ALA A 34 -3.96 1.54 1.63
C ALA A 34 -2.50 1.76 2.06
N MET A 35 -1.92 2.92 1.71
CA MET A 35 -0.59 3.31 2.14
C MET A 35 -0.49 3.44 3.67
N LYS A 36 -1.49 4.03 4.33
CA LYS A 36 -1.52 4.19 5.79
C LYS A 36 -1.60 2.82 6.48
N LYS A 37 -2.46 1.92 5.99
CA LYS A 37 -2.55 0.53 6.48
C LYS A 37 -1.22 -0.20 6.32
N LEU A 38 -0.57 -0.07 5.17
CA LEU A 38 0.74 -0.70 4.97
C LEU A 38 1.79 -0.16 5.95
N GLN A 39 1.83 1.16 6.19
CA GLN A 39 2.74 1.77 7.17
C GLN A 39 2.50 1.24 8.58
N ILE A 40 1.24 1.10 9.00
CA ILE A 40 0.86 0.53 10.30
C ILE A 40 1.31 -0.93 10.39
N LEU A 41 1.00 -1.74 9.38
CA LEU A 41 1.37 -3.16 9.31
C LEU A 41 2.88 -3.39 9.40
N ARG A 42 3.69 -2.49 8.84
CA ARG A 42 5.16 -2.62 8.85
C ARG A 42 5.81 -1.98 10.08
N GLY A 43 5.08 -1.19 10.86
CA GLY A 43 5.64 -0.45 12.00
C GLY A 43 6.74 0.55 11.60
N LYS A 44 6.84 0.92 10.31
CA LYS A 44 7.90 1.78 9.77
C LYS A 44 7.31 2.83 8.82
N LYS A 45 7.76 4.09 8.99
CA LYS A 45 7.47 5.17 8.05
C LYS A 45 8.28 4.99 6.77
N PHE A 46 7.62 5.19 5.63
CA PHE A 46 8.25 5.14 4.32
C PHE A 46 8.96 6.46 4.02
N SER A 47 10.05 6.43 3.26
CA SER A 47 10.81 7.62 2.86
C SER A 47 10.70 7.89 1.36
N LYS A 48 10.93 9.15 0.99
CA LYS A 48 10.98 9.58 -0.43
C LYS A 48 12.31 9.23 -1.10
N SER A 49 13.41 9.10 -0.35
CA SER A 49 14.77 8.94 -0.88
C SER A 49 15.34 7.51 -0.78
N GLY A 50 14.70 6.59 -0.06
CA GLY A 50 15.03 5.17 -0.08
C GLY A 50 16.28 4.71 0.70
N PHE A 51 17.05 5.61 1.33
CA PHE A 51 18.23 5.19 2.08
C PHE A 51 17.86 4.65 3.48
N GLY A 52 18.08 3.35 3.72
CA GLY A 52 17.84 2.67 5.00
C GLY A 52 16.36 2.60 5.46
N LYS A 53 15.41 3.02 4.61
CA LYS A 53 13.98 3.11 4.94
C LYS A 53 13.13 2.51 3.82
N PRO A 54 11.97 1.92 4.15
CA PRO A 54 11.01 1.46 3.15
C PRO A 54 10.67 2.54 2.12
N ARG A 55 10.61 2.20 0.83
CA ARG A 55 10.17 3.12 -0.24
C ARG A 55 9.10 2.47 -1.11
N PHE A 56 8.05 3.22 -1.45
CA PHE A 56 7.07 2.76 -2.42
C PHE A 56 7.67 2.75 -3.82
N VAL A 57 7.32 1.74 -4.62
CA VAL A 57 7.76 1.60 -6.01
C VAL A 57 6.56 1.75 -6.94
N ASN A 58 5.50 0.99 -6.67
CA ASN A 58 4.33 0.95 -7.55
C ASN A 58 3.06 0.63 -6.75
N ILE A 59 1.94 1.21 -7.15
CA ILE A 59 0.63 0.96 -6.53
C ILE A 59 -0.40 0.81 -7.63
N LYS A 60 -0.99 -0.38 -7.70
CA LYS A 60 -2.05 -0.70 -8.65
C LYS A 60 -3.35 -0.89 -7.89
N GLU A 61 -4.36 -0.11 -8.26
CA GLU A 61 -5.74 -0.34 -7.83
C GLU A 61 -6.35 -1.44 -8.70
N LYS A 62 -6.95 -2.43 -8.05
CA LYS A 62 -7.85 -3.38 -8.69
C LYS A 62 -9.22 -3.19 -8.04
N LYS A 63 -10.22 -2.82 -8.86
CA LYS A 63 -11.62 -2.91 -8.44
C LYS A 63 -11.91 -4.37 -8.15
N ASP A 64 -12.47 -4.66 -6.97
CA ASP A 64 -13.27 -5.88 -6.81
C ASP A 64 -14.42 -5.73 -7.81
N THR A 65 -14.20 -6.31 -8.99
CA THR A 65 -15.21 -6.48 -10.01
C THR A 65 -15.60 -7.92 -9.79
N GLU A 66 -16.77 -8.09 -9.19
CA GLU A 66 -17.48 -9.37 -9.06
C GLU A 66 -17.56 -10.07 -10.42
#